data_AF-A0A2H6A7M1-F1
#
_entry.id   AF-A0A2H6A7M1-F1
#
_cell.length_a   1.000
_cell.length_b   1.000
_cell.length_c   1.000
_cell.angle_alpha   90.00
_cell.angle_beta   90.00
_cell.angle_gamma   90.00
#
_symmetry.space_group_name_H-M   'P 1'
#
loop_
_entity.id
_entity.type
_entity.pdbx_description
1 polymer ?
#
loop_
_entity_poly.entity_id
_entity_poly.type
_entity_poly.pdbx_seq_one_letter_code
_entity_poly.pdbx_strand_id
1 'polypeptide(L)'
;MIVGFAIVFFINKLFFIFFLALFFIYLIVILKDIGKINNILNNQFKYYARAWGFTWEKYIHIKSVKLASFIDKEVSQLKKYLIKGGYFWNKKEFIWMKIGFLQKISTLIMQLIIFSFSVYLIFQKELTIGELIVVNSYSMFILGPLVSLASQSASLQTNIKRLKDLDDLITKLPQENQDTEKEKK
;
A
#
# COMPACT_ATOMS: atom_id res chain seq x y z
N MET A 1 -13.56 16.60 -1.44
CA MET A 1 -13.55 16.37 0.02
C MET A 1 -13.96 17.61 0.82
N ILE A 2 -13.20 18.70 0.80
CA ILE A 2 -13.52 19.95 1.54
C ILE A 2 -14.89 20.50 1.12
N VAL A 3 -15.17 20.55 -0.19
CA VAL A 3 -16.47 21.00 -0.74
C VAL A 3 -17.63 20.10 -0.27
N GLY A 4 -17.42 18.77 -0.25
CA GLY A 4 -18.45 17.84 0.23
C GLY A 4 -18.76 18.03 1.70
N PHE A 5 -17.73 18.21 2.54
CA PHE A 5 -17.90 18.50 3.97
C PHE A 5 -18.60 19.85 4.22
N ALA A 6 -18.25 20.89 3.44
CA ALA A 6 -18.91 22.19 3.55
C ALA A 6 -20.40 22.08 3.25
N ILE A 7 -20.78 21.38 2.18
CA ILE A 7 -22.18 21.21 1.78
C ILE A 7 -22.97 20.42 2.83
N VAL A 8 -22.41 19.33 3.33
CA VAL A 8 -23.05 18.54 4.39
C VAL A 8 -23.25 19.37 5.68
N PHE A 9 -22.28 20.21 6.04
CA PHE A 9 -22.38 21.11 7.19
C PHE A 9 -23.50 22.15 7.03
N PHE A 10 -23.70 22.68 5.83
CA PHE A 10 -24.78 23.63 5.55
C PHE A 10 -26.18 23.00 5.60
N ILE A 11 -26.30 21.72 5.28
CA ILE A 11 -27.58 21.01 5.31
C ILE A 11 -27.98 20.68 6.75
N ASN A 12 -27.15 19.93 7.47
CA ASN A 12 -27.48 19.51 8.83
C ASN A 12 -26.21 19.23 9.65
N LYS A 13 -26.05 19.93 10.77
CA LYS A 13 -24.88 19.83 11.67
C LYS A 13 -24.75 18.45 12.33
N LEU A 14 -25.88 17.81 12.67
CA LEU A 14 -25.91 16.49 13.30
C LEU A 14 -25.42 15.43 12.29
N PHE A 15 -25.88 15.56 11.04
CA PHE A 15 -25.43 14.71 9.93
C PHE A 15 -23.94 14.90 9.62
N PHE A 16 -23.43 16.12 9.71
CA PHE A 16 -22.00 16.41 9.55
C PHE A 16 -21.13 15.70 10.60
N ILE A 17 -21.50 15.76 11.88
CA ILE A 17 -20.77 15.08 12.96
C ILE A 17 -20.75 13.56 12.72
N PHE A 18 -21.88 13.01 12.31
CA PHE A 18 -21.98 11.59 11.95
C PHE A 18 -21.03 11.22 10.79
N PHE A 19 -20.99 12.04 9.75
CA PHE A 19 -20.07 11.87 8.63
C PHE A 19 -18.61 11.93 9.06
N LEU A 20 -18.28 12.86 9.95
CA LEU A 20 -16.94 13.01 10.48
C LEU A 20 -16.51 11.77 11.30
N ALA A 21 -17.42 11.22 12.11
CA ALA A 21 -17.17 9.99 12.86
C ALA A 21 -16.90 8.79 11.94
N LEU A 22 -17.75 8.60 10.92
CA LEU A 22 -17.53 7.55 9.90
C LEU A 22 -16.20 7.73 9.16
N PHE A 23 -15.85 8.96 8.82
CA PHE A 23 -14.58 9.31 8.21
C PHE A 23 -13.39 8.87 9.07
N PHE A 24 -13.39 9.20 10.37
CA PHE A 24 -12.31 8.80 11.28
C PHE A 24 -12.22 7.28 11.46
N ILE A 25 -13.37 6.60 11.58
CA ILE A 25 -13.41 5.13 11.66
C ILE A 25 -12.76 4.51 10.42
N TYR A 26 -13.10 5.00 9.23
CA TYR A 26 -12.50 4.54 7.97
C TYR A 26 -10.98 4.74 7.95
N LEU A 27 -10.52 5.91 8.40
CA LEU A 27 -9.11 6.27 8.43
C LEU A 27 -8.31 5.33 9.36
N ILE A 28 -8.86 5.00 10.52
CA ILE A 28 -8.25 4.02 11.46
C ILE A 28 -8.14 2.63 10.82
N VAL A 29 -9.18 2.18 10.11
CA VAL A 29 -9.17 0.88 9.41
C VAL A 29 -8.03 0.84 8.38
N ILE A 30 -7.87 1.89 7.57
CA ILE A 30 -6.78 1.97 6.59
C ILE A 30 -5.42 1.90 7.28
N LEU A 31 -5.20 2.71 8.32
CA LEU A 31 -3.90 2.78 9.00
C LEU A 31 -3.48 1.43 9.60
N LYS A 32 -4.44 0.64 10.09
CA LYS A 32 -4.18 -0.68 10.69
C LYS A 32 -3.74 -1.72 9.65
N ASP A 33 -4.23 -1.63 8.43
CA ASP A 33 -3.90 -2.60 7.37
C ASP A 33 -2.50 -2.39 6.78
N ILE A 34 -1.93 -1.20 6.93
CA ILE A 34 -0.58 -0.83 6.46
C ILE A 34 0.52 -1.64 7.17
N GLY A 35 0.42 -1.90 8.47
CA GLY A 35 1.51 -2.53 9.24
C GLY A 35 1.83 -3.98 8.85
N LYS A 36 0.88 -4.72 8.26
CA LYS A 36 0.97 -6.18 8.07
C LYS A 36 1.86 -6.60 6.91
N ILE A 37 2.23 -5.69 6.02
CA ILE A 37 2.84 -6.02 4.71
C ILE A 37 4.37 -5.97 4.75
N ASN A 38 4.96 -5.29 5.74
CA ASN A 38 6.41 -5.05 5.83
C ASN A 38 7.26 -6.33 5.81
N ASN A 39 6.85 -7.40 6.53
CA ASN A 39 7.63 -8.64 6.57
C ASN A 39 7.63 -9.38 5.22
N ILE A 40 6.54 -9.27 4.45
CA ILE A 40 6.44 -9.92 3.14
C ILE A 40 7.27 -9.16 2.11
N LEU A 41 7.22 -7.82 2.15
CA LEU A 41 8.07 -6.97 1.31
C LEU A 41 9.56 -7.23 1.56
N ASN A 42 9.98 -7.33 2.83
CA ASN A 42 11.35 -7.71 3.21
C ASN A 42 11.82 -8.99 2.53
N ASN A 43 11.03 -10.06 2.65
CA ASN A 43 11.40 -11.35 2.09
C ASN A 43 11.40 -11.29 0.55
N GLN A 44 10.40 -10.64 -0.04
CA GLN A 44 10.34 -10.45 -1.49
C GLN A 44 11.61 -9.74 -2.02
N PHE A 45 11.98 -8.59 -1.44
CA PHE A 45 13.16 -7.85 -1.87
C PHE A 45 14.44 -8.64 -1.65
N LYS A 46 14.57 -9.37 -0.54
CA LYS A 46 15.72 -10.24 -0.27
C LYS A 46 15.92 -11.32 -1.34
N TYR A 47 14.86 -11.99 -1.79
CA TYR A 47 14.98 -13.03 -2.80
C TYR A 47 15.24 -12.47 -4.21
N TYR A 48 14.66 -11.32 -4.55
CA TYR A 48 14.98 -10.65 -5.82
C TYR A 48 16.39 -10.07 -5.84
N ALA A 49 16.86 -9.49 -4.74
CA ALA A 49 18.24 -9.02 -4.62
C ALA A 49 19.25 -10.17 -4.78
N ARG A 50 18.97 -11.35 -4.20
CA ARG A 50 19.79 -12.56 -4.40
C ARG A 50 19.77 -13.06 -5.84
N ALA A 51 18.61 -13.06 -6.49
CA ALA A 51 18.51 -13.44 -7.89
C ALA A 51 19.32 -12.49 -8.78
N TRP A 52 19.20 -11.18 -8.54
CA TRP A 52 19.94 -10.15 -9.27
C TRP A 52 21.46 -10.27 -9.07
N GLY A 53 21.91 -10.38 -7.81
CA GLY A 53 23.33 -10.55 -7.50
C GLY A 53 23.92 -11.80 -8.15
N PHE A 54 23.18 -12.92 -8.12
CA PHE A 54 23.58 -14.15 -8.79
C PHE A 54 23.65 -13.99 -10.31
N THR A 55 22.65 -13.35 -10.94
CA THR A 55 22.69 -13.09 -12.38
C THR A 55 23.85 -12.19 -12.78
N TRP A 56 24.13 -11.14 -11.99
CA TRP A 56 25.23 -10.21 -12.25
C TRP A 56 26.59 -10.89 -12.19
N GLU A 57 26.84 -11.70 -11.16
CA GLU A 57 28.05 -12.51 -11.03
C GLU A 57 28.25 -13.44 -12.23
N LYS A 58 27.20 -14.15 -12.64
CA LYS A 58 27.26 -15.08 -13.77
C LYS A 58 27.38 -14.36 -15.11
N TYR A 59 26.83 -13.15 -15.25
CA TYR A 59 26.98 -12.32 -16.44
C TYR A 59 28.43 -11.85 -16.61
N ILE A 60 29.07 -11.35 -15.54
CA ILE A 60 30.48 -10.94 -15.55
C ILE A 60 31.38 -12.14 -15.91
N HIS A 61 31.05 -13.34 -15.41
CA HIS A 61 31.84 -14.55 -15.61
C HIS A 61 31.27 -15.51 -16.67
N ILE A 62 30.51 -15.01 -17.65
CA ILE A 62 29.76 -15.86 -18.58
C ILE A 62 30.65 -16.79 -19.43
N LYS A 63 31.85 -16.33 -19.78
CA LYS A 63 32.85 -17.15 -20.50
C LYS A 63 33.28 -18.35 -19.66
N SER A 64 33.53 -18.16 -18.37
CA SER A 64 33.93 -19.22 -17.44
C SER A 64 32.81 -20.24 -17.23
N VAL A 65 31.57 -19.77 -17.09
CA VAL A 65 30.39 -20.64 -16.94
C VAL A 65 30.16 -21.49 -18.20
N LYS A 66 30.36 -20.89 -19.38
CA LYS A 66 30.19 -21.59 -20.67
C LYS A 66 31.28 -22.63 -20.92
N LEU A 67 32.53 -22.32 -20.58
CA LEU A 67 33.66 -23.25 -20.69
C LEU A 67 33.56 -24.45 -19.74
N ALA A 68 32.92 -24.25 -18.59
CA ALA A 68 32.74 -25.29 -17.58
C ALA A 68 31.45 -26.12 -17.78
N SER A 69 30.67 -25.87 -18.84
CA SER A 69 29.41 -26.59 -19.16
C SER A 69 28.38 -26.64 -18.02
N PHE A 70 28.42 -25.70 -17.06
CA PHE A 70 27.54 -25.69 -15.88
C PHE A 70 26.23 -24.90 -16.06
N ILE A 71 25.87 -24.53 -17.29
CA ILE A 71 24.75 -23.62 -17.57
C ILE A 71 23.44 -24.13 -16.94
N ASP A 72 23.11 -25.40 -17.09
CA ASP A 72 21.84 -25.96 -16.57
C ASP A 72 21.75 -25.91 -15.04
N LYS A 73 22.88 -26.11 -14.36
CA LYS A 73 22.97 -26.04 -12.89
C LYS A 73 22.77 -24.61 -12.39
N GLU A 74 23.40 -23.64 -13.05
CA GLU A 74 23.28 -22.21 -12.71
C GLU A 74 21.85 -21.71 -12.98
N VAL A 75 21.24 -22.11 -14.10
CA VAL A 75 19.84 -21.80 -14.43
C VAL A 75 18.88 -22.38 -13.38
N SER A 76 19.10 -23.63 -12.95
CA SER A 76 18.29 -24.26 -11.91
C SER A 76 18.40 -23.50 -10.56
N GLN A 77 19.59 -23.00 -10.23
CA GLN A 77 19.80 -22.21 -9.01
C GLN A 77 19.14 -20.83 -9.08
N LEU A 78 19.25 -20.13 -10.22
CA LEU A 78 18.51 -18.88 -10.46
C LEU A 78 17.00 -19.10 -10.36
N LYS A 79 16.49 -20.17 -10.97
CA LYS A 79 15.07 -20.54 -10.92
C LYS A 79 14.58 -20.73 -9.49
N LYS A 80 15.39 -21.31 -8.58
CA LYS A 80 15.04 -21.44 -7.16
C LYS A 80 14.86 -20.07 -6.47
N TYR A 81 15.72 -19.09 -6.76
CA TYR A 81 15.57 -17.74 -6.20
C TYR A 81 14.34 -17.03 -6.76
N LEU A 82 14.09 -17.15 -8.06
CA LEU A 82 12.91 -16.57 -8.72
C LEU A 82 11.59 -17.18 -8.24
N ILE A 83 11.52 -18.51 -8.08
CA ILE A 83 10.32 -19.19 -7.55
C ILE A 83 10.02 -18.72 -6.12
N LYS A 84 11.05 -18.64 -5.27
CA LYS A 84 10.87 -18.14 -3.88
C LYS A 84 10.44 -16.67 -3.87
N GLY A 85 11.04 -15.82 -4.72
CA GLY A 85 10.61 -14.43 -4.89
C GLY A 85 9.16 -14.32 -5.36
N GLY A 86 8.77 -15.13 -6.35
CA GLY A 86 7.41 -15.22 -6.88
C GLY A 86 6.40 -15.71 -5.85
N TYR A 87 6.77 -16.63 -4.95
CA TYR A 87 5.91 -17.04 -3.83
C TYR A 87 5.58 -15.86 -2.91
N PHE A 88 6.57 -15.04 -2.53
CA PHE A 88 6.32 -13.84 -1.72
C PHE A 88 5.54 -12.77 -2.49
N TRP A 89 5.74 -12.66 -3.81
CA TRP A 89 4.92 -11.80 -4.68
C TRP A 89 3.45 -12.21 -4.63
N ASN A 90 3.14 -13.49 -4.83
CA ASN A 90 1.77 -13.99 -4.80
C ASN A 90 1.13 -13.82 -3.42
N LYS A 91 1.90 -14.07 -2.35
CA LYS A 91 1.44 -13.86 -0.97
C LYS A 91 1.11 -12.39 -0.69
N LYS A 92 1.96 -11.48 -1.17
CA LYS A 92 1.72 -10.03 -1.13
C LYS A 92 0.43 -9.69 -1.88
N GLU A 93 0.29 -10.17 -3.12
CA GLU A 93 -0.86 -9.87 -3.98
C GLU A 93 -2.18 -10.36 -3.39
N PHE A 94 -2.18 -11.55 -2.80
CA PHE A 94 -3.35 -12.08 -2.11
C PHE A 94 -3.78 -11.22 -0.92
N ILE A 95 -2.82 -10.67 -0.16
CA ILE A 95 -3.12 -9.76 0.95
C ILE A 95 -3.65 -8.42 0.41
N TRP A 96 -3.06 -7.88 -0.66
CA TRP A 96 -3.58 -6.68 -1.31
C TRP A 96 -5.00 -6.84 -1.80
N MET A 97 -5.30 -7.96 -2.45
CA MET A 97 -6.64 -8.28 -2.90
C MET A 97 -7.62 -8.34 -1.74
N LYS A 98 -7.23 -8.97 -0.61
CA LYS A 98 -8.06 -8.99 0.61
C LYS A 98 -8.32 -7.60 1.18
N ILE A 99 -7.29 -6.76 1.25
CA ILE A 99 -7.42 -5.38 1.74
C ILE A 99 -8.34 -4.59 0.81
N GLY A 100 -8.14 -4.67 -0.50
CA GLY A 100 -8.99 -3.99 -1.48
C GLY A 100 -10.45 -4.47 -1.42
N PHE A 101 -10.67 -5.76 -1.18
CA PHE A 101 -12.01 -6.32 -0.97
C PHE A 101 -12.67 -5.77 0.30
N LEU A 102 -11.94 -5.75 1.42
CA LEU A 102 -12.42 -5.18 2.69
C LEU A 102 -12.72 -3.68 2.58
N GLN A 103 -11.90 -2.92 1.84
CA GLN A 103 -12.14 -1.51 1.57
C GLN A 103 -13.42 -1.29 0.75
N LYS A 104 -13.66 -2.10 -0.28
CA LYS A 104 -14.89 -2.03 -1.09
C LYS A 104 -16.12 -2.35 -0.25
N ILE A 105 -16.08 -3.43 0.54
CA ILE A 105 -17.18 -3.79 1.45
C ILE A 105 -17.42 -2.68 2.47
N SER A 106 -16.36 -2.15 3.10
CA SER A 106 -16.48 -1.07 4.08
C SER A 106 -17.12 0.17 3.46
N THR A 107 -16.75 0.52 2.22
CA THR A 107 -17.34 1.66 1.50
C THR A 107 -18.83 1.44 1.21
N LEU A 108 -19.21 0.23 0.80
CA LEU A 108 -20.61 -0.13 0.57
C LEU A 108 -21.43 -0.08 1.88
N ILE A 109 -20.88 -0.59 2.97
CA ILE A 109 -21.51 -0.52 4.29
C ILE A 109 -21.69 0.95 4.71
N MET A 110 -20.68 1.80 4.51
CA MET A 110 -20.80 3.24 4.80
C MET A 110 -21.90 3.90 3.96
N GLN A 111 -21.97 3.62 2.67
CA GLN A 111 -23.03 4.14 1.80
C GLN A 111 -24.41 3.69 2.28
N LEU A 112 -24.55 2.41 2.66
CA LEU A 112 -25.80 1.89 3.22
C LEU A 112 -26.18 2.61 4.51
N ILE A 113 -25.23 2.78 5.43
CA ILE A 113 -25.43 3.49 6.70
C ILE A 113 -25.86 4.94 6.45
N ILE A 114 -25.17 5.65 5.54
CA ILE A 114 -25.48 7.02 5.15
C ILE A 114 -26.90 7.10 4.60
N PHE A 115 -27.27 6.19 3.70
CA PHE A 115 -28.60 6.14 3.11
C PHE A 115 -29.68 5.87 4.16
N SER A 116 -29.50 4.85 5.01
CA SER A 116 -30.45 4.50 6.08
C SER A 116 -30.62 5.64 7.08
N PHE A 117 -29.53 6.32 7.45
CA PHE A 117 -29.58 7.46 8.36
C PHE A 117 -30.28 8.67 7.74
N SER A 118 -30.04 8.94 6.45
CA SER A 118 -30.77 9.99 5.71
C SER A 118 -32.28 9.70 5.69
N VAL A 119 -32.68 8.45 5.45
CA VAL A 119 -34.11 8.05 5.49
C VAL A 119 -34.70 8.24 6.88
N TYR A 120 -33.98 7.89 7.94
CA TYR A 120 -34.41 8.11 9.32
C TYR A 120 -34.68 9.60 9.62
N LEU A 121 -33.81 10.50 9.17
CA LEU A 121 -34.01 11.94 9.36
C LEU A 121 -35.19 12.52 8.56
N ILE A 122 -35.53 11.92 7.42
CA ILE A 122 -36.76 12.28 6.69
C ILE A 122 -37.99 11.98 7.55
N PHE A 123 -38.04 10.83 8.23
CA PHE A 123 -39.15 10.49 9.13
C PHE A 123 -39.27 11.47 10.30
N GLN A 124 -38.14 11.99 10.79
CA GLN A 124 -38.09 13.04 11.82
C GLN A 124 -38.40 14.45 11.28
N LYS A 125 -38.66 14.60 9.98
CA LYS A 125 -38.86 15.89 9.29
C LYS A 125 -37.67 16.85 9.40
N GLU A 126 -36.47 16.33 9.70
CA GLU A 126 -35.23 17.11 9.77
C GLU A 126 -34.54 17.25 8.41
N LEU A 127 -34.95 16.45 7.42
CA LEU A 127 -34.33 16.37 6.11
C LEU A 127 -35.38 16.14 5.03
N THR A 128 -35.26 16.83 3.91
CA THR A 128 -36.16 16.69 2.75
C THR A 128 -35.65 15.64 1.77
N ILE A 129 -36.52 15.13 0.90
CA ILE A 129 -36.12 14.19 -0.16
C ILE A 129 -35.04 14.81 -1.07
N GLY A 130 -35.11 16.11 -1.35
CA GLY A 130 -34.10 16.83 -2.13
C GLY A 130 -32.74 16.86 -1.43
N GLU A 131 -32.72 17.14 -0.13
CA GLU A 131 -31.50 17.10 0.68
C GLU A 131 -30.92 15.68 0.77
N LEU A 132 -31.74 14.62 0.78
CA LEU A 132 -31.25 13.25 0.76
C LEU A 132 -30.48 12.94 -0.53
N ILE A 133 -30.97 13.41 -1.68
CA ILE A 133 -30.30 13.25 -2.96
C ILE A 133 -28.96 13.98 -2.93
N VAL A 134 -28.97 15.25 -2.50
CA VAL A 134 -27.77 16.08 -2.35
C VAL A 134 -26.74 15.37 -1.46
N VAL A 135 -27.13 14.97 -0.26
CA VAL A 135 -26.26 14.28 0.70
C VAL A 135 -25.67 13.00 0.12
N ASN A 136 -26.47 12.17 -0.55
CA ASN A 136 -25.98 10.93 -1.17
C ASN A 136 -25.01 11.23 -2.32
N SER A 137 -25.29 12.22 -3.17
CA SER A 137 -24.37 12.64 -4.23
C SER A 137 -23.06 13.18 -3.66
N TYR A 138 -23.11 14.01 -2.62
CA TYR A 138 -21.92 14.59 -2.00
C TYR A 138 -21.14 13.62 -1.12
N SER A 139 -21.76 12.54 -0.64
CA SER A 139 -21.06 11.46 0.06
C SER A 139 -19.94 10.86 -0.80
N MET A 140 -20.17 10.70 -2.10
CA MET A 140 -19.18 10.16 -3.03
C MET A 140 -17.98 11.11 -3.19
N PHE A 141 -18.18 12.42 -3.12
CA PHE A 141 -17.08 13.40 -3.16
C PHE A 141 -16.22 13.43 -1.88
N ILE A 142 -16.72 12.83 -0.79
CA ILE A 142 -15.99 12.63 0.46
C ILE A 142 -15.31 11.26 0.45
N LEU A 143 -16.06 10.20 0.13
CA LEU A 143 -15.59 8.81 0.17
C LEU A 143 -14.64 8.46 -0.99
N GLY A 144 -14.81 9.06 -2.17
CA GLY A 144 -13.98 8.78 -3.35
C GLY A 144 -12.49 9.04 -3.12
N PRO A 145 -12.08 10.24 -2.70
CA PRO A 145 -10.68 10.53 -2.36
C PRO A 145 -10.13 9.61 -1.27
N LEU A 146 -10.96 9.21 -0.30
CA LEU A 146 -10.59 8.27 0.74
C LEU A 146 -10.23 6.89 0.20
N VAL A 147 -11.07 6.34 -0.68
CA VAL A 147 -10.82 5.05 -1.34
C VAL A 147 -9.57 5.13 -2.21
N SER A 148 -9.36 6.26 -2.90
CA SER A 148 -8.16 6.50 -3.70
C SER A 148 -6.88 6.57 -2.84
N LEU A 149 -6.92 7.21 -1.67
CA LEU A 149 -5.80 7.20 -0.72
C LEU A 149 -5.52 5.79 -0.21
N ALA A 150 -6.58 5.04 0.08
CA ALA A 150 -6.48 3.66 0.56
C ALA A 150 -5.79 2.75 -0.46
N SER A 151 -6.09 2.89 -1.75
CA SER A 151 -5.45 2.10 -2.81
C SER A 151 -4.00 2.53 -3.07
N GLN A 152 -3.71 3.83 -2.96
CA GLN A 152 -2.35 4.36 -3.14
C GLN A 152 -1.40 4.04 -1.98
N SER A 153 -1.95 3.76 -0.78
CA SER A 153 -1.18 3.36 0.40
C SER A 153 -0.24 2.18 0.14
N ALA A 154 -0.55 1.35 -0.84
CA ALA A 154 0.27 0.22 -1.28
C ALA A 154 1.59 0.61 -1.91
N SER A 155 1.49 1.51 -2.88
CA SER A 155 2.64 2.06 -3.58
C SER A 155 3.52 2.81 -2.59
N LEU A 156 2.90 3.62 -1.72
CA LEU A 156 3.59 4.37 -0.67
C LEU A 156 4.42 3.47 0.24
N GLN A 157 3.85 2.37 0.77
CA GLN A 157 4.60 1.43 1.61
C GLN A 157 5.77 0.78 0.88
N THR A 158 5.56 0.39 -0.38
CA THR A 158 6.61 -0.21 -1.21
C THR A 158 7.77 0.77 -1.40
N ASN A 159 7.45 2.06 -1.63
CA ASN A 159 8.44 3.11 -1.82
C ASN A 159 9.16 3.47 -0.52
N ILE A 160 8.45 3.63 0.60
CA ILE A 160 9.04 3.84 1.92
C ILE A 160 10.02 2.72 2.25
N LYS A 161 9.65 1.47 1.95
CA LYS A 161 10.53 0.33 2.20
C LYS A 161 11.79 0.35 1.34
N ARG A 162 11.66 0.66 0.04
CA ARG A 162 12.82 0.81 -0.87
C ARG A 162 13.74 1.94 -0.44
N LEU A 163 13.19 3.08 -0.01
CA LEU A 163 13.97 4.20 0.52
C LEU A 163 14.74 3.80 1.77
N LYS A 164 14.09 3.06 2.69
CA LYS A 164 14.76 2.54 3.87
C LYS A 164 15.88 1.56 3.52
N ASP A 165 15.66 0.66 2.56
CA ASP A 165 16.68 -0.29 2.13
C ASP A 165 17.86 0.43 1.45
N LEU A 166 17.59 1.48 0.68
CA LEU A 166 18.62 2.34 0.07
C LEU A 166 19.42 3.12 1.12
N ASP A 167 18.74 3.72 2.09
CA ASP A 167 19.37 4.47 3.19
C ASP A 167 20.25 3.56 4.05
N ASP A 168 19.77 2.35 4.35
CA ASP A 168 20.56 1.31 5.00
C ASP A 168 21.81 0.95 4.20
N LEU A 169 21.73 0.86 2.86
CA LEU A 169 22.88 0.60 2.00
C LEU A 169 23.86 1.78 1.98
N ILE A 170 23.36 3.01 1.89
CA ILE A 170 24.20 4.23 1.90
C ILE A 170 24.90 4.41 3.24
N THR A 171 24.21 4.14 4.34
CA THR A 171 24.75 4.27 5.70
C THR A 171 25.71 3.13 6.06
N LYS A 172 25.48 1.92 5.53
CA LYS A 172 26.35 0.75 5.74
C LYS A 172 27.45 0.60 4.69
N LEU A 173 27.42 1.38 3.60
CA LEU A 173 28.57 1.54 2.70
C LEU A 173 29.72 2.05 3.55
N PRO A 174 30.86 1.35 3.53
CA PRO A 174 31.75 1.43 4.65
C PRO A 174 32.46 2.79 4.68
N GLN A 175 32.65 3.30 5.90
CA GLN A 175 33.70 4.26 6.26
C GLN A 175 35.12 3.69 6.01
N GLU A 176 35.27 2.57 5.31
CA GLU A 176 36.52 1.86 4.98
C GLU A 176 37.45 2.64 4.03
N ASN A 177 36.96 3.71 3.39
CA ASN A 177 37.82 4.65 2.66
C ASN A 177 38.39 5.79 3.53
N GLN A 178 37.96 5.97 4.79
CA GLN A 178 38.49 7.04 5.66
C GLN A 178 39.62 6.59 6.59
N ASP A 179 39.77 5.28 6.83
CA ASP A 179 40.86 4.76 7.65
C ASP A 179 42.13 4.46 6.83
N THR A 180 42.00 4.13 5.53
CA THR A 180 43.15 3.94 4.63
C THR A 180 43.86 5.24 4.23
N GLU A 181 43.23 6.40 4.44
CA GLU A 181 43.84 7.72 4.19
C GLU A 181 44.58 8.29 5.41
N LYS A 182 44.34 7.75 6.61
CA LYS A 182 45.03 8.14 7.85
C LYS A 182 46.31 7.35 8.11
N GLU A 183 46.48 6.17 7.51
CA GLU A 183 47.74 5.40 7.57
C GLU A 183 48.77 5.80 6.48
N LYS A 184 48.44 6.78 5.62
CA LYS A 184 49.35 7.31 4.59
C LYS A 184 49.86 8.72 4.86
N LYS A 185 49.73 9.24 6.09
CA LYS A 185 50.32 10.52 6.52
C LYS A 185 51.27 10.33 7.69
#